data_AF-K2CJP4-F1
#
_entry.id   AF-K2CJP4-F1
#
_cell.length_a   1.000
_cell.length_b   1.000
_cell.length_c   1.000
_cell.angle_alpha   90.00
_cell.angle_beta   90.00
_cell.angle_gamma   90.00
#
_symmetry.space_group_name_H-M   'P 1'
#
loop_
_entity.id
_entity.type
_entity.pdbx_description
1 polymer ?
#
loop_
_entity_poly.entity_id
_entity_poly.type
_entity_poly.pdbx_seq_one_letter_code
_entity_poly.pdbx_strand_id
1 'polypeptide(L)'
;MSPNILILVAGAVLILIMILLWIWNHMVVQFHHFKQMQSEMVERFAHRRDVIPYLIESYRSAVPDVSSAANEKLGEIISQRSQTWETREFDAIWAQEQSLEEKIQDFYNQVENRPELKHDIGWLEAYNDIQTIHEEVEAHEKEYKDLRTRLEKKSKTFPFTLFSGSLKREL
;
A
#
# COMPACT_ATOMS: atom_id res chain seq x y z
N MET A 1 47.33 -13.54 -31.86
CA MET A 1 46.91 -12.28 -31.20
C MET A 1 48.10 -11.73 -30.46
N SER A 2 48.44 -10.45 -30.62
CA SER A 2 49.51 -9.85 -29.81
C SER A 2 49.06 -9.76 -28.34
N PRO A 3 49.99 -9.88 -27.37
CA PRO A 3 49.67 -9.80 -25.93
C PRO A 3 48.91 -8.51 -25.56
N ASN A 4 49.17 -7.42 -26.28
CA ASN A 4 48.44 -6.15 -26.12
C ASN A 4 46.95 -6.27 -26.45
N ILE A 5 46.58 -7.05 -27.48
CA ILE A 5 45.16 -7.27 -27.84
C ILE A 5 44.47 -8.12 -26.77
N LEU A 6 45.15 -9.11 -26.19
CA LEU A 6 44.60 -9.93 -25.12
C LEU A 6 44.30 -9.11 -23.86
N ILE A 7 45.19 -8.19 -23.48
CA ILE A 7 44.99 -7.29 -22.35
C ILE A 7 43.80 -6.36 -22.59
N LEU A 8 43.66 -5.82 -23.81
CA LEU A 8 42.53 -4.95 -24.16
C LEU A 8 41.19 -5.70 -24.10
N VAL A 9 41.14 -6.92 -24.63
CA VAL A 9 39.94 -7.77 -24.58
C VAL A 9 39.60 -8.14 -23.13
N ALA A 10 40.58 -8.53 -22.32
CA ALA A 10 40.36 -8.86 -20.92
C ALA A 10 39.86 -7.64 -20.12
N GLY A 11 40.43 -6.45 -20.37
CA GLY A 11 39.97 -5.19 -19.76
C GLY A 11 38.53 -4.84 -20.14
N ALA A 12 38.17 -4.97 -21.42
CA ALA A 12 36.80 -4.72 -21.89
C ALA A 12 35.79 -5.69 -21.26
N VAL A 13 36.13 -6.98 -21.16
CA VAL A 13 35.30 -7.99 -20.49
C VAL A 13 35.13 -7.67 -19.01
N LEU A 14 36.19 -7.27 -18.32
CA LEU A 14 36.13 -6.90 -16.91
C LEU A 14 35.19 -5.70 -16.68
N ILE A 15 35.29 -4.66 -17.51
CA ILE A 15 34.40 -3.49 -17.46
C ILE A 15 32.94 -3.91 -17.69
N LEU A 16 32.68 -4.78 -18.67
CA LEU A 16 31.34 -5.29 -18.95
C LEU A 16 30.75 -6.03 -17.73
N ILE A 17 31.55 -6.89 -17.08
CA ILE A 17 31.13 -7.62 -15.88
C ILE A 17 30.80 -6.63 -14.75
N MET A 18 31.64 -5.61 -14.53
CA MET A 18 31.38 -4.60 -13.50
C MET A 18 30.06 -3.84 -13.75
N ILE A 19 29.77 -3.49 -15.00
CA ILE A 19 28.50 -2.84 -15.38
C ILE A 19 27.30 -3.74 -15.08
N LEU A 20 27.40 -5.04 -15.43
CA LEU A 20 26.32 -6.00 -15.18
C LEU A 20 26.06 -6.20 -13.68
N LEU A 21 27.12 -6.30 -12.87
CA LEU A 21 27.00 -6.40 -11.41
C LEU A 21 26.37 -5.14 -10.79
N TRP A 22 26.76 -3.96 -11.27
CA TRP A 22 26.18 -2.70 -10.82
C TRP A 22 24.68 -2.61 -11.16
N ILE A 23 24.29 -2.97 -12.38
CA ILE A 23 22.88 -3.02 -12.81
C ILE A 23 22.08 -3.97 -11.93
N TRP A 24 22.60 -5.18 -11.68
CA TRP A 24 21.94 -6.19 -10.85
C TRP A 24 21.69 -5.66 -9.43
N ASN A 25 22.73 -5.16 -8.77
CA ASN A 25 22.62 -4.62 -7.41
C ASN A 25 21.64 -3.45 -7.35
N HIS A 26 21.68 -2.54 -8.34
CA HIS A 26 20.74 -1.43 -8.43
C HIS A 26 19.29 -1.93 -8.50
N MET A 27 19.00 -2.94 -9.32
CA MET A 27 17.64 -3.48 -9.42
C MET A 27 17.19 -4.18 -8.13
N VAL A 28 18.06 -4.98 -7.52
CA VAL A 28 17.75 -5.70 -6.26
C VAL A 28 17.41 -4.73 -5.14
N VAL A 29 18.15 -3.63 -4.99
CA VAL A 29 17.86 -2.60 -3.97
C VAL A 29 16.49 -1.97 -4.20
N GLN A 30 16.17 -1.62 -5.44
CA GLN A 30 14.87 -1.02 -5.77
C GLN A 30 13.72 -2.00 -5.55
N PHE A 31 13.97 -3.29 -5.77
CA PHE A 31 13.00 -4.34 -5.55
C PHE A 31 12.75 -4.59 -4.05
N HIS A 32 13.80 -4.60 -3.22
CA HIS A 32 13.65 -4.63 -1.77
C HIS A 32 12.85 -3.43 -1.26
N HIS A 33 13.12 -2.23 -1.77
CA HIS A 33 12.36 -1.04 -1.43
C HIS A 33 10.87 -1.19 -1.81
N PHE A 34 10.58 -1.75 -2.98
CA PHE A 34 9.21 -2.03 -3.40
C PHE A 34 8.48 -2.98 -2.45
N LYS A 35 9.13 -4.07 -2.02
CA LYS A 35 8.56 -5.01 -1.04
C LYS A 35 8.38 -4.38 0.34
N GLN A 36 9.34 -3.56 0.77
CA GLN A 36 9.25 -2.82 2.02
C GLN A 36 8.01 -1.92 2.03
N MET A 37 7.78 -1.15 0.96
CA MET A 37 6.58 -0.30 0.85
C MET A 37 5.29 -1.11 0.86
N GLN A 38 5.25 -2.28 0.21
CA GLN A 38 4.09 -3.18 0.31
C GLN A 38 3.81 -3.58 1.76
N SER A 39 4.84 -3.92 2.53
CA SER A 39 4.71 -4.25 3.95
C SER A 39 4.24 -3.05 4.78
N GLU A 40 4.86 -1.87 4.61
CA GLU A 40 4.47 -0.64 5.33
C GLU A 40 3.00 -0.27 5.08
N MET A 41 2.53 -0.42 3.84
CA MET A 41 1.13 -0.20 3.50
C MET A 41 0.20 -1.22 4.16
N VAL A 42 0.56 -2.51 4.17
CA VAL A 42 -0.24 -3.56 4.82
C VAL A 42 -0.35 -3.33 6.32
N GLU A 43 0.70 -2.80 6.96
CA GLU A 43 0.67 -2.41 8.37
C GLU A 43 -0.32 -1.26 8.62
N ARG A 44 -0.33 -0.23 7.78
CA ARG A 44 -1.31 0.88 7.90
C ARG A 44 -2.73 0.43 7.65
N PHE A 45 -2.95 -0.44 6.67
CA PHE A 45 -4.24 -1.08 6.45
C PHE A 45 -4.69 -1.88 7.67
N ALA A 46 -3.78 -2.64 8.30
CA ALA A 46 -4.08 -3.34 9.55
C ALA A 46 -4.48 -2.37 10.66
N HIS A 47 -3.74 -1.28 10.82
CA HIS A 47 -4.06 -0.25 11.80
C HIS A 47 -5.47 0.34 11.58
N ARG A 48 -5.85 0.67 10.33
CA ARG A 48 -7.22 1.12 10.00
C ARG A 48 -8.26 0.10 10.43
N ARG A 49 -8.04 -1.19 10.11
CA ARG A 49 -8.94 -2.27 10.50
C ARG A 49 -9.04 -2.41 12.03
N ASP A 50 -7.98 -2.12 12.76
CA ASP A 50 -7.95 -2.20 14.22
C ASP A 50 -8.68 -1.05 14.91
N VAL A 51 -8.77 0.13 14.26
CA VAL A 51 -9.55 1.28 14.76
C VAL A 51 -11.06 1.11 14.53
N ILE A 52 -11.49 0.36 13.52
CA ILE A 52 -12.92 0.18 13.18
C ILE A 52 -13.81 -0.24 14.38
N PRO A 53 -13.45 -1.23 15.21
CA PRO A 53 -14.26 -1.59 16.37
C PRO A 53 -14.47 -0.42 17.33
N TYR A 54 -13.41 0.37 17.58
CA TYR A 54 -13.49 1.55 18.43
C TYR A 54 -14.39 2.63 17.81
N LEU A 55 -14.26 2.88 16.50
CA LEU A 55 -15.14 3.79 15.77
C LEU A 55 -16.63 3.42 15.95
N ILE A 56 -16.95 2.13 15.80
CA ILE A 56 -18.31 1.61 15.90
C ILE A 56 -18.86 1.76 17.32
N GLU A 57 -18.05 1.45 18.32
CA GLU A 57 -18.43 1.56 19.73
C GLU A 57 -18.67 3.02 20.13
N SER A 58 -17.74 3.92 19.78
CA SER A 58 -17.86 5.35 20.05
C SER A 58 -19.09 5.94 19.36
N TYR A 59 -19.37 5.55 18.11
CA TYR A 59 -20.60 5.97 17.42
C TYR A 59 -21.87 5.54 18.16
N ARG A 60 -21.95 4.27 18.58
CA ARG A 60 -23.12 3.73 19.28
C ARG A 60 -23.32 4.35 20.65
N SER A 61 -22.23 4.66 21.35
CA SER A 61 -22.26 5.38 22.63
C SER A 61 -22.78 6.81 22.46
N ALA A 62 -22.31 7.52 21.42
CA ALA A 62 -22.68 8.91 21.15
C ALA A 62 -24.08 9.06 20.56
N VAL A 63 -24.57 8.05 19.82
CA VAL A 63 -25.87 8.06 19.13
C VAL A 63 -26.73 6.89 19.62
N PRO A 64 -27.53 7.08 20.69
CA PRO A 64 -28.33 6.00 21.29
C PRO A 64 -29.39 5.44 20.32
N ASP A 65 -30.02 6.31 19.52
CA ASP A 65 -31.03 5.92 18.53
C ASP A 65 -30.38 5.76 17.14
N VAL A 66 -29.66 4.65 16.96
CA VAL A 66 -29.03 4.32 15.67
C VAL A 66 -30.11 4.02 14.63
N SER A 67 -30.12 4.82 13.55
CA SER A 67 -31.06 4.60 12.45
C SER A 67 -30.79 3.26 11.75
N SER A 68 -31.83 2.66 11.16
CA SER A 68 -31.70 1.42 10.37
C SER A 68 -30.65 1.56 9.25
N ALA A 69 -30.64 2.71 8.57
CA ALA A 69 -29.69 3.01 7.52
C ALA A 69 -28.23 3.10 8.03
N ALA A 70 -27.99 3.64 9.23
CA ALA A 70 -26.64 3.67 9.81
C ALA A 70 -26.18 2.27 10.24
N ASN A 71 -27.10 1.47 10.82
CA ASN A 71 -26.81 0.07 11.17
C ASN A 71 -26.45 -0.77 9.95
N GLU A 72 -27.11 -0.56 8.81
CA GLU A 72 -26.78 -1.23 7.54
C GLU A 72 -25.35 -0.91 7.11
N LYS A 73 -24.96 0.38 7.09
CA LYS A 73 -23.61 0.82 6.72
C LYS A 73 -22.53 0.27 7.66
N LEU A 74 -22.78 0.29 8.97
CA LEU A 74 -21.87 -0.33 9.94
C LEU A 74 -21.72 -1.84 9.70
N GLY A 75 -22.80 -2.53 9.34
CA GLY A 75 -22.78 -3.94 8.96
C GLY A 75 -21.92 -4.20 7.70
N GLU A 76 -22.04 -3.33 6.70
CA GLU A 76 -21.20 -3.38 5.50
C GLU A 76 -19.70 -3.20 5.83
N ILE A 77 -19.36 -2.25 6.70
CA ILE A 77 -17.98 -2.00 7.15
C ILE A 77 -17.43 -3.22 7.88
N ILE A 78 -18.19 -3.81 8.81
CA ILE A 78 -17.78 -5.02 9.55
C ILE A 78 -17.56 -6.20 8.60
N SER A 79 -18.48 -6.38 7.64
CA SER A 79 -18.38 -7.45 6.64
C SER A 79 -17.13 -7.28 5.78
N GLN A 80 -16.91 -6.07 5.25
CA GLN A 80 -15.73 -5.76 4.44
C GLN A 80 -14.43 -5.96 5.23
N ARG A 81 -14.35 -5.44 6.45
CA ARG A 81 -13.20 -5.64 7.36
C ARG A 81 -12.86 -7.12 7.50
N SER A 82 -13.88 -7.96 7.68
CA SER A 82 -13.70 -9.40 7.90
C SER A 82 -13.15 -10.09 6.66
N GLN A 83 -13.65 -9.74 5.47
CA GLN A 83 -13.14 -10.24 4.19
C GLN A 83 -11.67 -9.86 3.97
N THR A 84 -11.30 -8.63 4.33
CA THR A 84 -9.93 -8.15 4.14
C THR A 84 -8.90 -8.88 4.99
N TRP A 85 -9.27 -9.37 6.17
CA TRP A 85 -8.38 -10.18 7.01
C TRP A 85 -8.00 -11.54 6.42
N GLU A 86 -8.82 -12.10 5.53
CA GLU A 86 -8.56 -13.42 4.92
C GLU A 86 -7.61 -13.35 3.71
N THR A 87 -7.38 -12.14 3.20
CA THR A 87 -6.66 -11.91 1.95
C THR A 87 -5.16 -11.80 2.19
N ARG A 88 -4.35 -12.46 1.34
CA ARG A 88 -2.90 -12.58 1.53
C ARG A 88 -2.06 -11.91 0.44
N GLU A 89 -2.62 -11.75 -0.76
CA GLU A 89 -1.93 -11.13 -1.88
C GLU A 89 -2.07 -9.61 -1.80
N PHE A 90 -0.96 -8.88 -1.96
CA PHE A 90 -0.94 -7.41 -1.78
C PHE A 90 -1.95 -6.69 -2.67
N ASP A 91 -1.98 -6.97 -3.98
CA ASP A 91 -2.89 -6.29 -4.91
C ASP A 91 -4.37 -6.60 -4.56
N ALA A 92 -4.66 -7.78 -4.01
CA ALA A 92 -5.99 -8.13 -3.53
C ALA A 92 -6.34 -7.45 -2.19
N ILE A 93 -5.38 -7.36 -1.26
CA ILE A 93 -5.53 -6.60 -0.01
C ILE A 93 -5.82 -5.14 -0.36
N TRP A 94 -5.01 -4.54 -1.23
CA TRP A 94 -5.18 -3.17 -1.68
C TRP A 94 -6.59 -2.91 -2.22
N ALA A 95 -7.08 -3.75 -3.12
CA ALA A 95 -8.41 -3.58 -3.71
C ALA A 95 -9.53 -3.64 -2.65
N GLN A 96 -9.41 -4.55 -1.67
CA GLN A 96 -10.39 -4.66 -0.59
C GLN A 96 -10.31 -3.49 0.40
N GLU A 97 -9.11 -2.97 0.63
CA GLU A 97 -8.84 -1.82 1.48
C GLU A 97 -9.37 -0.52 0.88
N GLN A 98 -9.25 -0.33 -0.43
CA GLN A 98 -9.89 0.76 -1.15
C GLN A 98 -11.42 0.71 -1.01
N SER A 99 -12.02 -0.48 -1.15
CA SER A 99 -13.46 -0.65 -0.94
C SER A 99 -13.90 -0.42 0.53
N LEU A 100 -13.05 -0.79 1.50
CA LEU A 100 -13.30 -0.53 2.91
C LEU A 100 -13.29 0.97 3.21
N GLU A 101 -12.32 1.68 2.65
CA GLU A 101 -12.19 3.12 2.76
C GLU A 101 -13.39 3.87 2.18
N GLU A 102 -13.85 3.49 0.99
CA GLU A 102 -15.06 4.04 0.38
C GLU A 102 -16.28 3.87 1.29
N LYS A 103 -16.45 2.69 1.92
CA LYS A 103 -17.55 2.43 2.86
C LYS A 103 -17.46 3.28 4.13
N ILE A 104 -16.25 3.47 4.65
CA ILE A 104 -16.01 4.34 5.82
C ILE A 104 -16.34 5.79 5.47
N GLN A 105 -15.91 6.27 4.30
CA GLN A 105 -16.18 7.64 3.86
C GLN A 105 -17.67 7.88 3.63
N ASP A 106 -18.38 6.92 3.00
CA ASP A 106 -19.82 6.96 2.83
C ASP A 106 -20.56 7.01 4.18
N PHE A 107 -20.11 6.23 5.16
CA PHE A 107 -20.62 6.31 6.52
C PHE A 107 -20.38 7.67 7.17
N TYR A 108 -19.19 8.26 7.04
CA TYR A 108 -18.90 9.61 7.52
C TYR A 108 -19.81 10.67 6.90
N ASN A 109 -20.01 10.63 5.58
CA ASN A 109 -20.92 11.54 4.89
C ASN A 109 -22.36 11.42 5.42
N GLN A 110 -22.81 10.20 5.75
CA GLN A 110 -24.13 9.95 6.31
C GLN A 110 -24.31 10.56 7.70
N VAL A 111 -23.25 10.55 8.52
CA VAL A 111 -23.31 10.97 9.93
C VAL A 111 -22.77 12.37 10.20
N GLU A 112 -22.23 13.07 9.19
CA GLU A 112 -21.61 14.40 9.29
C GLU A 112 -22.50 15.46 9.97
N ASN A 113 -23.81 15.36 9.76
CA ASN A 113 -24.78 16.31 10.30
C ASN A 113 -25.21 16.04 11.75
N ARG A 114 -24.72 14.97 12.39
CA ARG A 114 -25.06 14.59 13.77
C ARG A 114 -24.36 15.52 14.78
N PRO A 115 -25.08 16.39 15.52
CA PRO A 115 -24.46 17.27 16.51
C PRO A 115 -23.82 16.51 17.67
N GLU A 116 -24.37 15.35 18.02
CA GLU A 116 -23.88 14.51 19.13
C GLU A 116 -22.43 14.08 18.90
N LEU A 117 -22.11 13.68 17.67
CA LEU A 117 -20.78 13.24 17.25
C LEU A 117 -19.74 14.37 17.29
N LYS A 118 -20.16 15.63 17.13
CA LYS A 118 -19.25 16.79 17.15
C LYS A 118 -18.70 17.09 18.54
N HIS A 119 -19.29 16.51 19.57
CA HIS A 119 -18.92 16.73 20.97
C HIS A 119 -18.43 15.45 21.66
N ASP A 120 -18.59 14.30 21.02
CA ASP A 120 -18.11 13.03 21.56
C ASP A 120 -16.61 12.85 21.29
N ILE A 121 -15.82 12.82 22.38
CA ILE A 121 -14.36 12.75 22.30
C ILE A 121 -13.91 11.42 21.67
N GLY A 122 -14.55 10.31 22.01
CA GLY A 122 -14.17 8.98 21.50
C GLY A 122 -14.43 8.83 19.99
N TRP A 123 -15.52 9.42 19.50
CA TRP A 123 -15.81 9.50 18.08
C TRP A 123 -14.81 10.37 17.35
N LEU A 124 -14.51 11.57 17.87
CA LEU A 124 -13.54 12.48 17.26
C LEU A 124 -12.15 11.86 17.21
N GLU A 125 -11.73 11.14 18.25
CA GLU A 125 -10.47 10.39 18.27
C GLU A 125 -10.45 9.33 17.17
N ALA A 126 -11.44 8.43 17.13
CA ALA A 126 -11.50 7.37 16.11
C ALA A 126 -11.60 7.93 14.68
N TYR A 127 -12.33 9.03 14.48
CA TYR A 127 -12.41 9.73 13.20
C TYR A 127 -11.04 10.27 12.80
N ASN A 128 -10.36 11.00 13.69
CA ASN A 128 -9.05 11.58 13.41
C ASN A 128 -7.99 10.51 13.17
N ASP A 129 -8.03 9.38 13.88
CA ASP A 129 -7.12 8.25 13.66
C ASP A 129 -7.29 7.69 12.25
N ILE A 130 -8.53 7.45 11.81
CA ILE A 130 -8.80 6.96 10.46
C ILE A 130 -8.39 7.98 9.40
N GLN A 131 -8.65 9.27 9.60
CA GLN A 131 -8.22 10.32 8.66
C GLN A 131 -6.69 10.40 8.58
N THR A 132 -5.99 10.32 9.72
CA THR A 132 -4.52 10.27 9.76
C THR A 132 -4.00 9.07 8.97
N ILE A 133 -4.58 7.88 9.19
CA ILE A 133 -4.18 6.66 8.47
C ILE A 133 -4.48 6.80 6.97
N HIS A 134 -5.59 7.43 6.58
CA HIS A 134 -5.91 7.70 5.18
C HIS A 134 -4.85 8.59 4.51
N GLU A 135 -4.51 9.74 5.12
CA GLU A 135 -3.46 10.64 4.59
C GLU A 135 -2.11 9.92 4.43
N GLU A 136 -1.75 9.11 5.42
CA GLU A 136 -0.54 8.30 5.36
C GLU A 136 -0.61 7.26 4.23
N VAL A 137 -1.70 6.52 4.11
CA VAL A 137 -1.92 5.56 3.03
C VAL A 137 -1.80 6.25 1.67
N GLU A 138 -2.48 7.37 1.44
CA GLU A 138 -2.41 8.10 0.16
C GLU A 138 -0.98 8.50 -0.23
N ALA A 139 -0.19 8.95 0.75
CA ALA A 139 1.22 9.29 0.53
C ALA A 139 2.02 8.06 0.07
N HIS A 140 1.83 6.92 0.75
CA HIS A 140 2.46 5.64 0.41
C HIS A 140 1.98 5.11 -0.95
N GLU A 141 0.69 5.28 -1.27
CA GLU A 141 0.14 4.81 -2.54
C GLU A 141 0.81 5.48 -3.72
N LYS A 142 0.97 6.81 -3.63
CA LYS A 142 1.61 7.60 -4.67
C LYS A 142 3.04 7.14 -4.89
N GLU A 143 3.79 6.97 -3.81
CA GLU A 143 5.17 6.50 -3.91
C GLU A 143 5.24 5.08 -4.48
N TYR A 144 4.34 4.19 -4.06
CA TYR A 144 4.27 2.81 -4.53
C TYR A 144 3.98 2.76 -6.04
N LYS A 145 2.98 3.51 -6.50
CA LYS A 145 2.62 3.64 -7.91
C LYS A 145 3.81 4.15 -8.73
N ASP A 146 4.47 5.20 -8.26
CA ASP A 146 5.66 5.74 -8.90
C ASP A 146 6.82 4.72 -8.98
N LEU A 147 7.09 3.99 -7.91
CA LEU A 147 8.12 2.96 -7.88
C LEU A 147 7.77 1.78 -8.80
N ARG A 148 6.52 1.30 -8.78
CA ARG A 148 6.01 0.23 -9.66
C ARG A 148 6.24 0.61 -11.11
N THR A 149 5.80 1.81 -11.52
CA THR A 149 5.98 2.31 -12.89
C THR A 149 7.46 2.45 -13.26
N ARG A 150 8.31 2.96 -12.36
CA ARG A 150 9.76 3.06 -12.60
C ARG A 150 10.40 1.69 -12.80
N LEU A 151 10.07 0.72 -11.96
CA LEU A 151 10.57 -0.66 -12.05
C LEU A 151 10.10 -1.32 -13.34
N GLU A 152 8.82 -1.17 -13.68
CA GLU A 152 8.26 -1.69 -14.93
C GLU A 152 8.99 -1.10 -16.15
N LYS A 153 9.13 0.23 -16.23
CA LYS A 153 9.84 0.90 -17.32
C LYS A 153 11.31 0.47 -17.41
N LYS A 154 12.01 0.41 -16.26
CA LYS A 154 13.40 -0.05 -16.22
C LYS A 154 13.53 -1.50 -16.70
N SER A 155 12.68 -2.40 -16.23
CA SER A 155 12.70 -3.81 -16.65
C SER A 155 12.52 -4.01 -18.16
N LYS A 156 11.90 -3.04 -18.85
CA LYS A 156 11.70 -3.03 -20.31
C LYS A 156 12.80 -2.30 -21.10
N THR A 157 13.80 -1.71 -20.44
CA THR A 157 14.87 -0.91 -21.07
C THR A 157 16.21 -1.64 -21.06
N PHE A 158 16.96 -1.65 -22.18
CA PHE A 158 18.31 -2.23 -22.21
C PHE A 158 19.29 -1.39 -21.35
N PRO A 159 20.22 -1.99 -20.57
CA PRO A 159 20.52 -3.43 -20.47
C PRO A 159 19.69 -4.19 -19.41
N PHE A 160 18.81 -3.50 -18.66
CA PHE A 160 18.03 -4.08 -17.57
C PHE A 160 17.07 -5.20 -17.99
N THR A 161 16.67 -5.24 -19.27
CA THR A 161 15.87 -6.34 -19.84
C THR A 161 16.50 -7.72 -19.65
N LEU A 162 17.84 -7.79 -19.60
CA LEU A 162 18.59 -9.03 -19.37
C LEU A 162 18.25 -9.68 -18.00
N PHE A 163 17.81 -8.89 -17.03
CA PHE A 163 17.48 -9.33 -15.67
C PHE A 163 15.97 -9.31 -15.37
N SER A 164 15.15 -8.92 -16.35
CA SER A 164 13.71 -8.71 -16.19
C SER A 164 12.93 -9.98 -15.81
N GLY A 165 13.35 -11.16 -16.29
CA GLY A 165 12.68 -12.43 -16.01
C GLY A 165 12.79 -12.89 -14.55
N SER A 166 13.85 -12.50 -13.85
CA SER A 166 14.01 -12.79 -12.42
C SER A 166 13.15 -11.85 -11.55
N LEU A 167 12.89 -10.63 -12.03
CA LEU A 167 12.20 -9.58 -11.26
C LEU A 167 10.69 -9.55 -11.51
N LYS A 168 10.22 -9.94 -12.70
CA LYS A 168 8.79 -9.96 -13.05
C LYS A 168 7.94 -10.94 -12.23
N ARG A 169 8.55 -11.95 -11.60
CA ARG A 169 7.80 -12.93 -10.81
C ARG A 169 7.29 -12.38 -9.48
N GLU A 170 7.75 -11.19 -9.09
CA GLU A 170 7.44 -10.61 -7.78
C GLU A 170 6.81 -9.21 -7.83
N LEU A 171 6.58 -8.69 -9.05
CA LEU A 171 5.81 -7.47 -9.38
C LEU A 171 4.38 -7.84 -9.77
#